data_AF-A0A822A208-F1
#
_entry.id   AF-A0A822A208-F1
#
_cell.length_a   1.000
_cell.length_b   1.000
_cell.length_c   1.000
_cell.angle_alpha   90.00
_cell.angle_beta   90.00
_cell.angle_gamma   90.00
#
_symmetry.space_group_name_H-M   'P 1'
#
loop_
_entity.id
_entity.type
_entity.pdbx_description
1 polymer ?
#
loop_
_entity_poly.entity_id
_entity_poly.type
_entity_poly.pdbx_seq_one_letter_code
_entity_poly.pdbx_strand_id
1 'polypeptide(L)'
;MLLDRGFKIDMKSLPIDCSFCQWTDVLSNYQEHIDQSHSYLRCEYCDEEFNSVNKFNQHKVFECQQIIVDCILKDFGCPGRIIRAKIQDHYLTEQHQHAILNVVRQMLLQWNDRQMDIDLPRTTTAEAYNPATAPMEELQEMLNILITGIETLTNDNQRLTNESLQMQMTLSTLTEKPSKVKLFIEESNAFIEGVKHNQAILNQDFSSLQEKVNDLQYVSYDGTLVWKITKFREKMIDAQSERQTSIYSPPFYSSPNGYKMRARLYLNGDGNARR
;
A
#
# COMPACT_ATOMS: atom_id res chain seq x y z
N MET A 1 -6.96 -27.07 -38.05
CA MET A 1 -7.48 -26.11 -37.04
C MET A 1 -9.02 -26.15 -36.98
N LEU A 2 -9.62 -27.29 -36.65
CA LEU A 2 -11.09 -27.43 -36.55
C LEU A 2 -11.49 -28.22 -35.29
N LEU A 3 -10.89 -27.89 -34.14
CA LEU A 3 -11.29 -28.46 -32.84
C LEU A 3 -11.75 -27.41 -31.81
N ASP A 4 -11.82 -26.13 -32.15
CA ASP A 4 -11.77 -25.10 -31.10
C ASP A 4 -13.01 -24.20 -30.96
N ARG A 5 -14.10 -24.46 -31.70
CA ARG A 5 -15.35 -23.68 -31.56
C ARG A 5 -16.45 -24.40 -30.78
N GLY A 6 -16.62 -25.72 -30.94
CA GLY A 6 -17.58 -26.50 -30.13
C GLY A 6 -17.18 -26.57 -28.65
N PHE A 7 -15.89 -26.84 -28.40
CA PHE A 7 -15.34 -26.95 -27.03
C PHE A 7 -15.46 -25.66 -26.21
N LYS A 8 -15.32 -24.49 -26.86
CA LYS A 8 -15.51 -23.17 -26.20
C LYS A 8 -16.96 -22.81 -25.91
N ILE A 9 -17.92 -23.40 -26.64
CA ILE A 9 -19.35 -23.18 -26.40
C ILE A 9 -19.81 -24.05 -25.23
N ASP A 10 -19.39 -25.32 -25.19
CA ASP A 10 -19.71 -26.25 -24.08
C ASP A 10 -19.12 -25.79 -22.74
N MET A 11 -17.90 -25.24 -22.74
CA MET A 11 -17.24 -24.78 -21.52
C MET A 11 -17.95 -23.58 -20.87
N LYS A 12 -18.62 -22.75 -21.66
CA LYS A 12 -19.34 -21.56 -21.19
C LYS A 12 -20.70 -21.88 -20.54
N SER A 13 -21.28 -23.03 -20.87
CA SER A 13 -22.52 -23.56 -20.29
C SER A 13 -22.30 -24.53 -19.14
N LEU A 14 -21.04 -24.74 -18.70
CA LEU A 14 -20.75 -25.59 -17.56
C LEU A 14 -21.40 -25.04 -16.30
N PRO A 15 -22.18 -25.85 -15.57
CA PRO A 15 -22.72 -25.45 -14.28
C PRO A 15 -21.57 -25.32 -13.28
N ILE A 16 -21.56 -24.22 -12.53
CA ILE A 16 -20.61 -23.91 -11.47
C ILE A 16 -21.37 -23.40 -10.24
N ASP A 17 -20.95 -23.89 -9.08
CA ASP A 17 -21.36 -23.40 -7.78
C ASP A 17 -20.35 -22.38 -7.24
N CYS A 18 -20.84 -21.36 -6.55
CA CYS A 18 -19.97 -20.41 -5.88
C CYS A 18 -19.43 -21.00 -4.58
N SER A 19 -18.11 -21.03 -4.41
CA SER A 19 -17.48 -21.51 -3.17
C SER A 19 -17.66 -20.56 -1.97
N PHE A 20 -18.23 -19.37 -2.18
CA PHE A 20 -18.39 -18.34 -1.16
C PHE A 20 -19.86 -18.08 -0.77
N CYS A 21 -20.84 -18.61 -1.52
CA CYS A 21 -22.26 -18.49 -1.21
C CYS A 21 -23.07 -19.62 -1.86
N GLN A 22 -24.40 -19.63 -1.71
CA GLN A 22 -25.28 -20.67 -2.27
C GLN A 22 -25.67 -20.44 -3.74
N TRP A 23 -24.94 -19.57 -4.47
CA TRP A 23 -25.24 -19.27 -5.86
C TRP A 23 -24.76 -20.39 -6.78
N THR A 24 -25.61 -20.76 -7.75
CA THR A 24 -25.35 -21.78 -8.76
C THR A 24 -25.86 -21.29 -10.11
N ASP A 25 -25.02 -21.31 -11.14
CA ASP A 25 -25.38 -20.94 -12.51
C ASP A 25 -24.31 -21.46 -13.49
N VAL A 26 -24.24 -20.92 -14.70
CA VAL A 26 -23.22 -21.23 -15.71
C VAL A 26 -21.94 -20.41 -15.55
N LEU A 27 -20.80 -20.98 -15.94
CA LEU A 27 -19.47 -20.37 -15.88
C LEU A 27 -19.41 -18.96 -16.52
N SER A 28 -20.22 -18.71 -17.54
CA SER A 28 -20.29 -17.40 -18.21
C SER A 28 -20.73 -16.25 -17.30
N ASN A 29 -21.60 -16.54 -16.33
CA ASN A 29 -22.16 -15.55 -15.40
C ASN A 29 -21.36 -15.48 -14.08
N TYR A 30 -20.41 -16.40 -13.88
CA TYR A 30 -19.66 -16.50 -12.63
C TYR A 30 -18.86 -15.24 -12.33
N GLN A 31 -18.18 -14.65 -13.31
CA GLN A 31 -17.39 -13.43 -13.10
C GLN A 31 -18.26 -12.24 -12.70
N GLU A 32 -19.44 -12.08 -13.31
CA GLU A 32 -20.39 -11.01 -12.96
C GLU A 32 -20.97 -11.21 -11.55
N HIS A 33 -21.33 -12.44 -11.19
CA HIS A 33 -21.75 -12.79 -9.83
C HIS A 33 -20.66 -12.47 -8.79
N ILE A 34 -19.42 -12.86 -9.08
CA ILE A 34 -18.25 -12.62 -8.24
C ILE A 34 -18.04 -11.11 -8.01
N ASP A 35 -18.12 -10.29 -9.06
CA ASP A 35 -17.88 -8.84 -8.95
C ASP A 35 -19.02 -8.11 -8.21
N GLN A 36 -20.27 -8.58 -8.32
CA GLN A 36 -21.43 -7.97 -7.66
C GLN A 36 -21.66 -8.45 -6.22
N SER A 37 -21.45 -9.74 -5.95
CA SER A 37 -21.80 -10.38 -4.67
C SER A 37 -20.61 -10.58 -3.74
N HIS A 38 -19.39 -10.57 -4.26
CA HIS A 38 -18.15 -10.78 -3.52
C HIS A 38 -17.15 -9.64 -3.76
N SER A 39 -17.67 -8.41 -3.76
CA SER A 39 -16.90 -7.17 -3.92
C SER A 39 -15.94 -6.90 -2.75
N TYR A 40 -16.14 -7.56 -1.61
CA TYR A 40 -15.30 -7.44 -0.43
C TYR A 40 -15.10 -8.80 0.24
N LEU A 41 -13.85 -9.25 0.31
CA LEU A 41 -13.46 -10.51 0.93
C LEU A 41 -12.40 -10.28 1.99
N ARG A 42 -12.50 -11.03 3.09
CA ARG A 42 -11.53 -11.02 4.18
C ARG A 42 -10.85 -12.38 4.29
N CYS A 43 -9.53 -12.39 4.43
CA CYS A 43 -8.77 -13.63 4.60
C CYS A 43 -8.94 -14.18 6.01
N GLU A 44 -9.39 -15.44 6.13
CA GLU A 44 -9.62 -16.12 7.42
C GLU A 44 -8.33 -16.39 8.22
N TYR A 45 -7.15 -16.24 7.60
CA TYR A 45 -5.87 -16.58 8.22
C TYR A 45 -5.03 -15.35 8.61
N CYS A 46 -5.12 -14.25 7.86
CA CYS A 46 -4.35 -13.03 8.11
C CYS A 46 -5.20 -11.75 8.25
N ASP A 47 -6.53 -11.87 8.16
CA ASP A 47 -7.50 -10.76 8.27
C ASP A 47 -7.36 -9.64 7.23
N GLU A 48 -6.52 -9.81 6.20
CA GLU A 48 -6.40 -8.85 5.10
C GLU A 48 -7.66 -8.80 4.23
N GLU A 49 -7.99 -7.60 3.75
CA GLU A 49 -9.21 -7.29 3.03
C GLU A 49 -8.93 -7.03 1.55
N PHE A 50 -9.74 -7.63 0.69
CA PHE A 50 -9.56 -7.65 -0.75
C PHE A 50 -10.84 -7.20 -1.45
N ASN A 51 -10.67 -6.37 -2.47
CA ASN A 51 -11.75 -5.83 -3.29
C ASN A 51 -12.00 -6.61 -4.59
N SER A 52 -11.37 -7.77 -4.74
CA SER A 52 -11.49 -8.64 -5.92
C SER A 52 -11.19 -10.07 -5.53
N VAL A 53 -12.05 -10.99 -5.99
CA VAL A 53 -11.88 -12.44 -5.79
C VAL A 53 -10.61 -12.96 -6.44
N ASN A 54 -10.21 -12.42 -7.58
CA ASN A 54 -8.95 -12.81 -8.22
C ASN A 54 -7.73 -12.45 -7.36
N LYS A 55 -7.71 -11.24 -6.77
CA LYS A 55 -6.66 -10.83 -5.84
C LYS A 55 -6.68 -11.67 -4.56
N PHE A 56 -7.88 -11.95 -4.04
CA PHE A 56 -8.05 -12.80 -2.86
C PHE A 56 -7.53 -14.23 -3.09
N ASN A 57 -7.84 -14.82 -4.24
CA ASN A 57 -7.37 -16.16 -4.61
C ASN A 57 -5.86 -16.18 -4.82
N GLN A 58 -5.31 -15.19 -5.53
CA GLN A 58 -3.85 -15.05 -5.68
C GLN A 58 -3.16 -14.94 -4.32
N HIS A 59 -3.73 -14.15 -3.41
CA HIS A 59 -3.23 -14.06 -2.04
C HIS A 59 -3.26 -15.42 -1.33
N LYS A 60 -4.38 -16.14 -1.30
CA LYS A 60 -4.47 -17.46 -0.65
C LYS A 60 -3.46 -18.45 -1.25
N VAL A 61 -3.29 -18.47 -2.57
CA VAL A 61 -2.41 -19.43 -3.25
C VAL A 61 -0.92 -19.09 -3.10
N PHE A 62 -0.53 -17.82 -3.18
CA PHE A 62 0.90 -17.45 -3.31
C PHE A 62 1.44 -16.55 -2.19
N GLU A 63 0.62 -15.74 -1.55
CA GLU A 63 1.12 -14.62 -0.72
C GLU A 63 0.86 -14.83 0.78
N CYS A 64 -0.29 -15.40 1.15
CA CYS A 64 -0.73 -15.54 2.54
C CYS A 64 0.28 -16.39 3.34
N GLN A 65 0.92 -15.79 4.33
CA GLN A 65 1.93 -16.49 5.16
C GLN A 65 1.30 -17.29 6.31
N GLN A 66 0.08 -16.94 6.71
CA GLN A 66 -0.63 -17.56 7.83
C GLN A 66 -1.53 -18.73 7.40
N ILE A 67 -1.68 -18.96 6.09
CA ILE A 67 -2.49 -20.06 5.58
C ILE A 67 -1.87 -21.41 5.93
N ILE A 68 -2.72 -22.37 6.26
CA ILE A 68 -2.32 -23.75 6.51
C ILE A 68 -2.37 -24.51 5.19
N VAL A 69 -1.23 -25.03 4.75
CA VAL A 69 -1.08 -25.81 3.52
C VAL A 69 -0.77 -27.27 3.84
N ASP A 70 -1.20 -28.15 2.93
CA ASP A 70 -0.86 -29.56 3.06
C ASP A 70 0.59 -29.83 2.59
N CYS A 71 1.30 -30.74 3.26
CA CYS A 71 2.63 -31.15 2.81
C CYS A 71 2.52 -32.01 1.54
N ILE A 72 3.42 -31.80 0.58
CA ILE A 72 3.53 -32.61 -0.63
C ILE A 72 3.78 -34.11 -0.34
N LEU A 73 4.33 -34.45 0.82
CA LEU A 73 4.60 -35.83 1.25
C LEU A 73 3.54 -36.38 2.22
N LYS A 74 2.36 -35.74 2.30
CA LYS A 74 1.28 -36.16 3.19
C LYS A 74 0.90 -37.63 2.98
N ASP A 75 0.80 -38.06 1.72
CA ASP A 75 0.44 -39.44 1.37
C ASP A 75 1.57 -40.45 1.64
N PHE A 76 2.77 -39.96 1.95
CA PHE A 76 3.96 -40.76 2.27
C PHE A 76 4.32 -40.75 3.75
N GLY A 77 3.37 -40.37 4.61
CA GLY A 77 3.49 -40.45 6.07
C GLY A 77 3.90 -39.15 6.76
N CYS A 78 3.90 -38.01 6.05
CA CYS A 78 4.12 -36.71 6.66
C CYS A 78 2.80 -36.15 7.25
N PRO A 79 2.75 -35.66 8.52
CA PRO A 79 1.50 -35.20 9.15
C PRO A 79 0.88 -33.95 8.51
N GLY A 80 1.60 -33.32 7.58
CA GLY A 80 0.95 -32.87 6.37
C GLY A 80 0.09 -31.63 6.46
N ARG A 81 0.04 -30.88 7.57
CA ARG A 81 -0.62 -29.57 7.67
C ARG A 81 0.29 -28.55 8.35
N ILE A 82 0.74 -27.55 7.61
CA ILE A 82 1.77 -26.60 8.09
C ILE A 82 1.37 -25.17 7.69
N ILE A 83 1.63 -24.21 8.58
CA ILE A 83 1.53 -22.78 8.26
C ILE A 83 2.60 -22.43 7.24
N ARG A 84 2.24 -21.77 6.13
CA ARG A 84 3.18 -21.44 5.03
C ARG A 84 4.48 -20.78 5.53
N ALA A 85 4.39 -19.84 6.47
CA ALA A 85 5.55 -19.18 7.07
C ALA A 85 6.58 -20.15 7.72
N LYS A 86 6.14 -21.33 8.16
CA LYS A 86 6.96 -22.33 8.88
C LYS A 86 7.32 -23.55 8.02
N ILE A 87 7.06 -23.50 6.71
CA ILE A 87 7.28 -24.65 5.84
C ILE A 87 8.76 -25.02 5.71
N GLN A 88 9.66 -24.04 5.82
CA GLN A 88 11.10 -24.28 5.80
C GLN A 88 11.55 -25.08 7.03
N ASP A 89 11.11 -24.70 8.22
CA ASP A 89 11.40 -25.45 9.46
C ASP A 89 10.81 -26.86 9.40
N HIS A 90 9.64 -27.01 8.79
CA HIS A 90 8.99 -28.31 8.60
C HIS A 90 9.86 -29.30 7.80
N TYR A 91 10.52 -28.84 6.73
CA TYR A 91 11.39 -29.70 5.92
C TYR A 91 12.56 -30.29 6.71
N LEU A 92 12.97 -29.64 7.80
CA LEU A 92 14.06 -30.10 8.68
C LEU A 92 13.60 -31.08 9.77
N THR A 93 12.29 -31.28 9.94
CA THR A 93 11.78 -32.18 10.98
C THR A 93 12.10 -33.64 10.69
N GLU A 94 12.42 -34.42 11.73
CA GLU A 94 12.68 -35.86 11.58
C GLU A 94 11.54 -36.59 10.87
N GLN A 95 10.29 -36.19 11.11
CA GLN A 95 9.10 -36.78 10.49
C GLN A 95 9.08 -36.53 8.97
N HIS A 96 9.44 -35.32 8.52
CA HIS A 96 9.54 -35.02 7.09
C HIS A 96 10.69 -35.79 6.44
N GLN A 97 11.84 -35.87 7.11
CA GLN A 97 12.99 -36.65 6.64
C GLN A 97 12.67 -38.16 6.53
N HIS A 98 11.93 -38.72 7.49
CA HIS A 98 11.45 -40.10 7.43
C HIS A 98 10.47 -40.33 6.27
N ALA A 99 9.57 -39.38 6.00
CA ALA A 99 8.67 -39.46 4.85
C ALA A 99 9.45 -39.49 3.52
N ILE A 100 10.51 -38.67 3.38
CA ILE A 100 11.41 -38.72 2.22
C ILE A 100 12.06 -40.10 2.09
N LEU A 101 12.61 -40.64 3.18
CA LEU A 101 13.25 -41.96 3.17
C LEU A 101 12.26 -43.08 2.84
N ASN A 102 11.00 -42.97 3.26
CA ASN A 102 9.96 -43.92 2.91
C ASN A 102 9.62 -43.88 1.41
N VAL A 103 9.55 -42.69 0.80
CA VAL A 103 9.39 -42.56 -0.66
C VAL A 103 10.54 -43.25 -1.39
N VAL A 104 11.78 -42.96 -0.99
CA VAL A 104 12.98 -43.57 -1.60
C VAL A 104 12.96 -45.10 -1.43
N ARG A 105 12.60 -45.59 -0.24
CA ARG A 105 12.48 -47.03 0.02
C ARG A 105 11.41 -47.70 -0.83
N GLN A 106 10.23 -47.09 -0.99
CA GLN A 106 9.17 -47.62 -1.84
C GLN A 106 9.59 -47.66 -3.32
N MET A 107 10.29 -46.63 -3.80
CA MET A 107 10.85 -46.62 -5.15
C MET A 107 11.89 -47.73 -5.36
N LEU A 108 12.77 -47.95 -4.39
CA LEU A 108 13.78 -49.04 -4.44
C LEU A 108 13.14 -50.44 -4.39
N LEU A 109 12.08 -50.63 -3.60
CA LEU A 109 11.36 -51.90 -3.53
C LEU A 109 10.61 -52.22 -4.83
N GLN A 110 9.96 -51.22 -5.44
CA GLN A 110 9.32 -51.39 -6.76
C GLN A 110 10.34 -51.74 -7.87
N TRP A 111 11.59 -51.31 -7.72
CA TRP A 111 12.69 -51.69 -8.59
C TRP A 111 13.09 -53.16 -8.42
N ASN A 112 13.21 -53.64 -7.18
CA ASN A 112 13.56 -55.04 -6.89
C ASN A 112 12.45 -56.03 -7.32
N ASP A 113 11.18 -55.65 -7.16
CA ASP A 113 10.04 -56.53 -7.54
C ASP A 113 9.96 -56.71 -9.06
N ARG A 114 10.22 -55.65 -9.84
CA ARG A 114 10.34 -55.73 -11.31
C ARG A 114 11.50 -56.61 -11.78
N GLN A 115 12.45 -56.93 -10.90
CA GLN A 115 13.60 -57.77 -11.19
C GLN A 115 13.29 -59.27 -10.99
N MET A 116 12.24 -59.63 -10.22
CA MET A 116 11.90 -61.03 -9.91
C MET A 116 10.86 -61.66 -10.86
N ASP A 117 10.20 -60.88 -11.73
CA ASP A 117 9.21 -61.39 -12.70
C ASP A 117 9.80 -61.90 -14.04
N ILE A 118 11.13 -61.93 -14.19
CA ILE A 118 11.79 -62.56 -15.36
C ILE A 118 12.03 -64.03 -15.04
N ASP A 119 10.99 -64.86 -15.23
CA ASP A 119 11.09 -66.31 -15.06
C ASP A 119 10.89 -67.04 -16.40
N LEU A 120 11.65 -68.14 -16.57
CA LEU A 120 11.70 -69.17 -17.66
C LEU A 120 12.73 -69.02 -18.81
N PRO A 121 13.18 -70.15 -19.44
CA PRO A 121 13.60 -71.43 -18.88
C PRO A 121 15.00 -71.87 -19.39
N ARG A 122 15.67 -72.73 -18.62
CA ARG A 122 16.97 -73.37 -18.96
C ARG A 122 16.99 -73.96 -20.38
N THR A 123 17.86 -73.45 -21.25
CA THR A 123 18.57 -74.27 -22.25
C THR A 123 19.96 -73.71 -22.52
N THR A 124 20.89 -74.65 -22.64
CA THR A 124 22.33 -74.53 -22.87
C THR A 124 22.68 -73.84 -24.19
N THR A 125 23.50 -72.78 -24.16
CA THR A 125 24.84 -72.67 -24.79
C THR A 125 25.33 -71.20 -24.78
N ALA A 126 26.59 -71.02 -24.37
CA ALA A 126 27.55 -69.97 -24.75
C ALA A 126 27.03 -68.56 -25.09
N GLU A 127 27.08 -67.68 -24.08
CA GLU A 127 27.68 -66.33 -24.07
C GLU A 127 27.07 -65.61 -22.86
N ALA A 128 27.89 -65.36 -21.84
CA ALA A 128 27.44 -64.76 -20.59
C ALA A 128 27.21 -63.25 -20.80
N TYR A 129 26.09 -62.89 -21.43
CA TYR A 129 25.51 -61.56 -21.28
C TYR A 129 24.76 -61.52 -19.95
N ASN A 130 25.33 -60.82 -18.96
CA ASN A 130 24.78 -60.70 -17.63
C ASN A 130 23.70 -59.59 -17.64
N PRO A 131 22.39 -59.89 -17.59
CA PRO A 131 21.34 -58.87 -17.71
C PRO A 131 21.23 -57.97 -16.47
N ALA A 132 22.00 -58.27 -15.42
CA ALA A 132 22.00 -57.57 -14.15
C ALA A 132 22.88 -56.29 -14.13
N THR A 133 23.73 -56.06 -15.13
CA THR A 133 24.66 -54.90 -15.16
C THR A 133 24.06 -53.66 -15.83
N ALA A 134 23.24 -53.81 -16.88
CA ALA A 134 22.63 -52.69 -17.60
C ALA A 134 21.70 -51.79 -16.73
N PRO A 135 20.84 -52.34 -15.84
CA PRO A 135 19.99 -51.51 -14.97
C PRO A 135 20.79 -50.76 -13.89
N MET A 136 21.96 -51.29 -13.52
CA MET A 136 22.84 -50.71 -12.51
C MET A 136 23.68 -49.56 -13.09
N GLU A 137 24.06 -49.64 -14.37
CA GLU A 137 24.67 -48.52 -15.13
C GLU A 137 23.69 -47.36 -15.33
N GLU A 138 22.43 -47.62 -15.69
CA GLU A 138 21.40 -46.58 -15.81
C GLU A 138 21.12 -45.87 -14.47
N LEU A 139 21.09 -46.60 -13.36
CA LEU A 139 20.97 -46.02 -12.01
C LEU A 139 22.19 -45.17 -11.64
N GLN A 140 23.39 -45.61 -11.98
CA GLN A 140 24.63 -44.86 -11.75
C GLN A 140 24.64 -43.56 -12.56
N GLU A 141 24.13 -43.59 -13.80
CA GLU A 141 24.03 -42.41 -14.65
C GLU A 141 22.98 -41.42 -14.13
N MET A 142 21.81 -41.90 -13.70
CA MET A 142 20.82 -41.05 -13.00
C MET A 142 21.39 -40.44 -11.72
N LEU A 143 22.16 -41.21 -10.93
CA LEU A 143 22.80 -40.70 -9.72
C LEU A 143 23.81 -39.59 -10.05
N ASN A 144 24.61 -39.77 -11.10
CA ASN A 144 25.58 -38.75 -11.55
C ASN A 144 24.88 -37.48 -12.06
N ILE A 145 23.77 -37.61 -12.79
CA ILE A 145 22.94 -36.47 -13.23
C ILE A 145 22.36 -35.73 -12.01
N LEU A 146 21.91 -36.46 -10.98
CA LEU A 146 21.41 -35.85 -9.75
C LEU A 146 22.51 -35.14 -8.96
N ILE A 147 23.71 -35.73 -8.86
CA ILE A 147 24.86 -35.12 -8.18
C ILE A 147 25.24 -33.81 -8.86
N THR A 148 25.40 -33.82 -10.19
CA THR A 148 25.69 -32.60 -10.97
C THR A 148 24.56 -31.58 -10.89
N GLY A 149 23.30 -32.02 -10.85
CA GLY A 149 22.13 -31.18 -10.57
C GLY A 149 22.19 -30.50 -9.20
N ILE A 150 22.59 -31.22 -8.16
CA ILE A 150 22.76 -30.67 -6.81
C ILE A 150 23.92 -29.66 -6.77
N GLU A 151 25.04 -29.98 -7.41
CA GLU A 151 26.20 -29.07 -7.49
C GLU A 151 25.86 -27.76 -8.20
N THR A 152 25.15 -27.84 -9.33
CA THR A 152 24.69 -26.65 -10.08
C THR A 152 23.72 -25.82 -9.25
N LEU A 153 22.73 -26.44 -8.60
CA LEU A 153 21.81 -25.75 -7.69
C LEU A 153 22.53 -25.13 -6.49
N THR A 154 23.59 -25.76 -5.98
CA THR A 154 24.40 -25.23 -4.88
C THR A 154 25.13 -23.96 -5.33
N ASN A 155 25.75 -24.00 -6.52
CA ASN A 155 26.42 -22.84 -7.10
C ASN A 155 25.45 -21.68 -7.39
N ASP A 156 24.27 -22.00 -7.91
CA ASP A 156 23.22 -21.01 -8.18
C ASP A 156 22.69 -20.37 -6.89
N ASN A 157 22.49 -21.16 -5.83
CA ASN A 157 22.13 -20.62 -4.51
C ASN A 157 23.20 -19.66 -3.96
N GLN A 158 24.48 -20.01 -4.09
CA GLN A 158 25.58 -19.12 -3.68
C GLN A 158 25.58 -17.82 -4.50
N ARG A 159 25.37 -17.90 -5.82
CA ARG A 159 25.26 -16.72 -6.70
C ARG A 159 24.10 -15.82 -6.27
N LEU A 160 22.91 -16.39 -6.10
CA LEU A 160 21.71 -15.66 -5.66
C LEU A 160 21.91 -15.02 -4.27
N THR A 161 22.61 -15.71 -3.37
CA THR A 161 22.94 -15.15 -2.05
C THR A 161 23.83 -13.91 -2.16
N ASN A 162 24.83 -13.94 -3.04
CA ASN A 162 25.71 -12.79 -3.29
C ASN A 162 24.95 -11.63 -3.95
N GLU A 163 24.11 -11.92 -4.94
CA GLU A 163 23.25 -10.91 -5.61
C GLU A 163 22.28 -10.27 -4.61
N SER A 164 21.70 -11.06 -3.71
CA SER A 164 20.83 -10.58 -2.62
C SER A 164 21.56 -9.61 -1.69
N LEU A 165 22.78 -9.96 -1.27
CA LEU A 165 23.60 -9.08 -0.43
C LEU A 165 23.94 -7.77 -1.16
N GLN A 166 24.25 -7.83 -2.45
CA GLN A 166 24.52 -6.64 -3.25
C GLN A 166 23.29 -5.74 -3.42
N MET A 167 22.12 -6.34 -3.67
CA MET A 167 20.85 -5.61 -3.72
C MET A 167 20.56 -4.95 -2.37
N GLN A 168 20.81 -5.64 -1.26
CA GLN A 168 20.62 -5.09 0.08
C GLN A 168 21.51 -3.85 0.32
N MET A 169 22.79 -3.92 -0.02
CA MET A 169 23.70 -2.76 0.08
C MET A 169 23.24 -1.58 -0.79
N THR A 170 22.80 -1.88 -2.03
CA THR A 170 22.31 -0.85 -2.95
C THR A 170 21.04 -0.19 -2.41
N LEU A 171 20.10 -0.98 -1.86
CA LEU A 171 18.91 -0.47 -1.18
C LEU A 171 19.27 0.44 0.00
N SER A 172 20.25 0.06 0.84
CA SER A 172 20.71 0.91 1.94
C SER A 172 21.21 2.28 1.46
N THR A 173 21.98 2.32 0.37
CA THR A 173 22.45 3.60 -0.19
C THR A 173 21.32 4.43 -0.81
N LEU A 174 20.37 3.76 -1.47
CA LEU A 174 19.20 4.38 -2.08
C LEU A 174 18.20 4.89 -1.05
N THR A 175 18.15 4.33 0.16
CA THR A 175 17.29 4.82 1.25
C THR A 175 17.96 5.92 2.08
N GLU A 176 19.29 5.96 2.18
CA GLU A 176 20.02 7.00 2.91
C GLU A 176 19.90 8.39 2.23
N LYS A 177 20.07 8.45 0.90
CA LYS A 177 19.96 9.70 0.12
C LYS A 177 18.60 10.42 0.30
N PRO A 178 17.44 9.77 0.11
CA PRO A 178 16.14 10.41 0.32
C PRO A 178 15.91 10.77 1.79
N SER A 179 16.50 10.04 2.74
CA SER A 179 16.43 10.39 4.16
C SER A 179 17.13 11.72 4.46
N LYS A 180 18.32 11.96 3.89
CA LYS A 180 19.03 13.24 4.02
C LYS A 180 18.26 14.41 3.40
N VAL A 181 17.70 14.21 2.21
CA VAL A 181 16.87 15.22 1.54
C VAL A 181 15.61 15.52 2.34
N LYS A 182 14.96 14.50 2.92
CA LYS A 182 13.79 14.67 3.76
C LYS A 182 14.08 15.55 4.98
N LEU A 183 15.17 15.26 5.71
CA LEU A 183 15.58 16.06 6.87
C LEU A 183 15.87 17.52 6.49
N PHE A 184 16.54 17.74 5.35
CA PHE A 184 16.81 19.09 4.85
C PHE A 184 15.51 19.84 4.49
N ILE A 185 14.54 19.16 3.87
CA ILE A 185 13.22 19.75 3.57
C ILE A 185 12.48 20.10 4.86
N GLU A 186 12.50 19.23 5.87
CA GLU A 186 11.89 19.49 7.17
C GLU A 186 12.50 20.72 7.86
N GLU A 187 13.83 20.84 7.87
CA GLU A 187 14.55 22.00 8.40
C GLU A 187 14.21 23.28 7.62
N SER A 188 14.26 23.23 6.29
CA SER A 188 13.92 24.37 5.44
C SER A 188 12.47 24.81 5.63
N ASN A 189 11.53 23.87 5.82
CA ASN A 189 10.13 24.19 6.09
C ASN A 189 9.96 24.88 7.46
N ALA A 190 10.65 24.40 8.49
CA ALA A 190 10.63 25.04 9.81
C ALA A 190 11.15 26.49 9.73
N PHE A 191 12.21 26.72 8.95
CA PHE A 191 12.73 28.07 8.69
C PHE A 191 11.70 28.95 7.98
N ILE A 192 11.06 28.44 6.91
CA ILE A 192 10.03 29.17 6.16
C ILE A 192 8.86 29.57 7.06
N GLU A 193 8.40 28.69 7.95
CA GLU A 193 7.32 29.01 8.90
C GLU A 193 7.73 30.13 9.86
N GLY A 194 8.99 30.13 10.33
CA GLY A 194 9.54 31.25 11.11
C GLY A 194 9.52 32.58 10.35
N VAL A 195 9.93 32.57 9.07
CA VAL A 195 9.90 33.77 8.21
C VAL A 195 8.47 34.26 7.98
N LYS A 196 7.52 33.35 7.72
CA LYS A 196 6.10 33.70 7.55
C LYS A 196 5.52 34.33 8.80
N HIS A 197 5.84 33.80 9.98
CA HIS A 197 5.39 34.37 11.25
C HIS A 197 5.91 35.80 11.43
N ASN A 198 7.21 36.01 11.19
CA ASN A 198 7.81 37.35 11.26
C ASN A 198 7.18 38.31 10.25
N GLN A 199 6.91 37.84 9.03
CA GLN A 199 6.23 38.63 8.00
C GLN A 199 4.81 39.04 8.44
N ALA A 200 4.07 38.15 9.10
CA ALA A 200 2.74 38.47 9.62
C ALA A 200 2.78 39.58 10.68
N ILE A 201 3.75 39.51 11.61
CA ILE A 201 3.97 40.56 12.62
C ILE A 201 4.31 41.89 11.94
N LEU A 202 5.27 41.88 11.02
CA LEU A 202 5.69 43.09 10.30
C LEU A 202 4.52 43.73 9.52
N ASN A 203 3.67 42.92 8.91
CA ASN A 203 2.48 43.43 8.21
C ASN A 203 1.45 44.05 9.17
N GLN A 204 1.29 43.47 10.36
CA GLN A 204 0.44 44.03 11.40
C GLN A 204 0.99 45.37 11.91
N ASP A 205 2.29 45.43 12.20
CA ASP A 205 2.97 46.66 12.64
C ASP A 205 2.91 47.75 11.57
N PHE A 206 3.12 47.37 10.31
CA PHE A 206 2.98 48.28 9.17
C PHE A 206 1.57 48.86 9.10
N SER A 207 0.54 48.01 9.25
CA SER A 207 -0.86 48.47 9.23
C SER A 207 -1.17 49.44 10.38
N SER A 208 -0.66 49.16 11.59
CA SER A 208 -0.79 50.04 12.76
C SER A 208 -0.07 51.38 12.56
N LEU A 209 1.15 51.36 12.00
CA LEU A 209 1.88 52.57 11.65
C LEU A 209 1.17 53.38 10.57
N GLN A 210 0.63 52.70 9.55
CA GLN A 210 -0.14 53.35 8.48
C GLN A 210 -1.37 54.06 9.05
N GLU A 211 -2.08 53.45 10.00
CA GLU A 211 -3.21 54.07 10.70
C GLU A 211 -2.77 55.32 11.48
N LYS A 212 -1.68 55.24 12.25
CA LYS A 212 -1.13 56.39 12.99
C LYS A 212 -0.69 57.53 12.06
N VAL A 213 -0.08 57.22 10.93
CA VAL A 213 0.31 58.23 9.93
C VAL A 213 -0.92 58.90 9.33
N ASN A 214 -1.96 58.12 8.99
CA ASN A 214 -3.22 58.67 8.51
C ASN A 214 -3.87 59.58 9.56
N ASP A 215 -3.89 59.18 10.83
CA ASP A 215 -4.41 60.01 11.92
C ASP A 215 -3.65 61.35 11.99
N LEU A 216 -2.31 61.33 11.94
CA LEU A 216 -1.50 62.55 11.98
C LEU A 216 -1.72 63.47 10.77
N GLN A 217 -2.02 62.92 9.59
CA GLN A 217 -2.23 63.71 8.37
C GLN A 217 -3.45 64.64 8.47
N TYR A 218 -4.46 64.29 9.27
CA TYR A 218 -5.72 65.04 9.39
C TYR A 218 -5.90 65.75 10.75
N VAL A 219 -4.87 65.77 11.59
CA VAL A 219 -4.92 66.39 12.92
C VAL A 219 -4.65 67.89 12.83
N SER A 220 -5.56 68.69 13.39
CA SER A 220 -5.32 70.10 13.71
C SER A 220 -4.99 70.30 15.19
N TYR A 221 -4.18 71.31 15.50
CA TYR A 221 -3.75 71.67 16.86
C TYR A 221 -4.19 73.08 17.29
N ASP A 222 -5.13 73.70 16.58
CA ASP A 222 -5.64 75.05 16.84
C ASP A 222 -7.09 75.06 17.35
N GLY A 223 -7.66 73.88 17.61
CA GLY A 223 -9.07 73.71 17.96
C GLY A 223 -10.04 73.72 16.77
N THR A 224 -9.57 73.86 15.53
CA THR A 224 -10.41 73.84 14.32
C THR A 224 -10.48 72.43 13.73
N LEU A 225 -11.70 71.94 13.44
CA LEU A 225 -11.92 70.67 12.75
C LEU A 225 -12.55 70.91 11.36
N VAL A 226 -11.88 70.43 10.31
CA VAL A 226 -12.46 70.33 8.95
C VAL A 226 -12.63 68.85 8.61
N TRP A 227 -13.86 68.35 8.66
CA TRP A 227 -14.17 66.94 8.43
C TRP A 227 -14.94 66.72 7.12
N LYS A 228 -14.25 66.19 6.10
CA LYS A 228 -14.87 65.83 4.82
C LYS A 228 -15.52 64.44 4.90
N ILE A 229 -16.84 64.38 4.76
CA ILE A 229 -17.56 63.10 4.69
C ILE A 229 -17.48 62.54 3.27
N THR A 230 -16.60 61.55 3.06
CA THR A 230 -16.54 60.78 1.81
C THR A 230 -17.59 59.66 1.81
N LYS A 231 -18.02 59.25 0.60
CA LYS A 231 -19.00 58.16 0.38
C LYS A 231 -20.32 58.38 1.15
N PHE A 232 -20.83 59.62 1.11
CA PHE A 232 -22.01 60.02 1.88
C PHE A 232 -23.23 59.13 1.62
N ARG A 233 -23.51 58.79 0.35
CA ARG A 233 -24.66 57.97 -0.04
C ARG A 233 -24.64 56.58 0.61
N GLU A 234 -23.48 55.91 0.60
CA GLU A 234 -23.30 54.59 1.23
C GLU A 234 -23.53 54.69 2.74
N LYS A 235 -22.88 55.66 3.40
CA LYS A 235 -23.01 55.87 4.85
C LYS A 235 -24.42 56.26 5.29
N MET A 236 -25.17 56.98 4.45
CA MET A 236 -26.60 57.27 4.70
C MET A 236 -27.45 56.01 4.64
N ILE A 237 -27.21 55.12 3.66
CA ILE A 237 -27.93 53.85 3.55
C ILE A 237 -27.65 52.97 4.76
N ASP A 238 -26.38 52.89 5.19
CA ASP A 238 -26.01 52.13 6.40
C ASP A 238 -26.63 52.71 7.67
N ALA A 239 -26.79 54.04 7.75
CA ALA A 239 -27.45 54.70 8.88
C ALA A 239 -28.98 54.46 8.89
N GLN A 240 -29.62 54.46 7.71
CA GLN A 240 -31.04 54.13 7.56
C GLN A 240 -31.33 52.65 7.83
N SER A 241 -30.42 51.77 7.43
CA SER A 241 -30.53 50.33 7.61
C SER A 241 -30.10 49.88 9.03
N GLU A 242 -29.82 50.84 9.93
CA GLU A 242 -29.31 50.63 11.29
C GLU A 242 -27.99 49.85 11.41
N ARG A 243 -27.31 49.56 10.29
CA ARG A 243 -26.03 48.86 10.27
C ARG A 243 -24.92 49.70 10.89
N GLN A 244 -24.94 51.01 10.66
CA GLN A 244 -24.01 51.97 11.26
C GLN A 244 -24.70 53.32 11.50
N THR A 245 -25.22 53.51 12.71
CA THR A 245 -26.05 54.68 13.07
C THR A 245 -25.26 55.98 13.28
N SER A 246 -23.94 55.88 13.51
CA SER A 246 -23.09 57.04 13.73
C SER A 246 -21.68 56.85 13.20
N ILE A 247 -21.04 57.96 12.84
CA ILE A 247 -19.65 58.02 12.40
C ILE A 247 -18.86 58.99 13.29
N TYR A 248 -17.56 58.74 13.44
CA TYR A 248 -16.64 59.58 14.20
C TYR A 248 -15.72 60.36 13.27
N SER A 249 -15.37 61.59 13.64
CA SER A 249 -14.30 62.33 12.98
C SER A 249 -12.93 61.77 13.39
N PRO A 250 -11.88 62.03 12.60
CA PRO A 250 -10.51 61.95 13.09
C PRO A 250 -10.32 62.80 14.36
N PRO A 251 -9.35 62.47 15.22
CA PRO A 251 -9.05 63.25 16.42
C PRO A 251 -8.44 64.62 16.05
N PHE A 252 -8.72 65.65 16.86
CA PHE A 252 -8.11 66.97 16.75
C PHE A 252 -7.84 67.53 18.15
N TYR A 253 -6.97 68.53 18.26
CA TYR A 253 -6.49 69.05 19.54
C TYR A 253 -6.83 70.53 19.70
N SER A 254 -7.12 70.96 20.93
CA SER A 254 -7.37 72.38 21.24
C SER A 254 -6.11 73.25 21.17
N SER A 255 -4.94 72.66 21.39
CA SER A 255 -3.60 73.27 21.32
C SER A 255 -2.54 72.14 21.21
N PRO A 256 -1.24 72.42 20.92
CA PRO A 256 -0.20 71.39 20.85
C PRO A 256 -0.07 70.50 22.10
N ASN A 257 -0.32 71.06 23.28
CA ASN A 257 -0.35 70.35 24.57
C ASN A 257 -1.75 70.37 25.21
N GLY A 258 -2.79 70.45 24.37
CA GLY A 258 -4.19 70.63 24.79
C GLY A 258 -5.01 69.35 24.87
N TYR A 259 -6.33 69.51 24.91
CA TYR A 259 -7.28 68.39 24.96
C TYR A 259 -7.41 67.70 23.61
N LYS A 260 -7.45 66.35 23.61
CA LYS A 260 -7.76 65.53 22.43
C LYS A 260 -9.28 65.35 22.32
N MET A 261 -9.85 65.75 21.18
CA MET A 261 -11.29 65.77 20.91
C MET A 261 -11.63 65.00 19.63
N ARG A 262 -12.89 64.56 19.51
CA ARG A 262 -13.46 63.99 18.28
C ARG A 262 -14.95 64.33 18.19
N ALA A 263 -15.46 64.55 16.98
CA ALA A 263 -16.88 64.74 16.73
C ALA A 263 -17.55 63.40 16.45
N ARG A 264 -18.82 63.27 16.84
CA ARG A 264 -19.70 62.15 16.48
C ARG A 264 -20.88 62.71 15.68
N LEU A 265 -21.14 62.12 14.52
CA LEU A 265 -22.22 62.54 13.63
C LEU A 265 -23.19 61.39 13.40
N TYR A 266 -24.48 61.69 13.53
CA TYR A 266 -25.59 60.77 13.25
C TYR A 266 -26.25 61.21 11.96
N LEU A 267 -25.98 60.46 10.89
CA LEU A 267 -26.43 60.82 9.55
C LEU A 267 -27.96 60.73 9.39
N ASN A 268 -28.60 59.79 10.10
CA ASN A 268 -30.07 59.65 10.14
C ASN A 268 -30.72 60.28 11.39
N GLY A 269 -29.99 61.17 12.08
CA GLY A 269 -30.43 61.78 13.34
C GLY A 269 -30.31 60.87 14.57
N ASP A 270 -30.38 61.47 15.75
CA ASP A 270 -30.37 60.79 17.06
C ASP A 270 -31.50 61.36 17.94
N GLY A 271 -32.09 60.52 18.79
CA GLY A 271 -33.22 60.89 19.65
C GLY A 271 -34.38 61.57 18.90
N ASN A 272 -34.77 62.76 19.35
CA ASN A 272 -35.90 63.53 18.79
C ASN A 272 -35.64 64.05 17.35
N ALA A 273 -34.43 63.93 16.82
CA ALA A 273 -34.07 64.35 15.47
C ALA A 273 -34.01 63.18 14.47
N ARG A 274 -34.38 61.96 14.88
CA ARG A 274 -34.36 60.76 14.03
C ARG A 274 -35.47 60.83 12.98
N ARG A 275 -35.12 60.61 11.71
CA ARG A 275 -36.04 60.64 10.56
C ARG A 275 -36.24 59.26 9.95
#